data_AF-A0A6J4NFU4-F1
#
_entry.id   AF-A0A6J4NFU4-F1
#
_cell.length_a   1.000
_cell.length_b   1.000
_cell.length_c   1.000
_cell.angle_alpha   90.00
_cell.angle_beta   90.00
_cell.angle_gamma   90.00
#
_symmetry.space_group_name_H-M   'P 1'
#
loop_
_entity.id
_entity.type
_entity.pdbx_description
1 polymer ?
#
loop_
_entity_poly.entity_id
_entity_poly.type
_entity_poly.pdbx_seq_one_letter_code
_entity_poly.pdbx_strand_id
1 'polypeptide(L)'
;MSQPSSRPQPGNEHPDVLHTLGHGIPAPDLPDLDRLALLVVDVQRGFDDADLLITKHVNSCFHGKPGLHQWLHDQELQGIVIAGITTNHCCETTARVGANLGHHVVFVLDATHTFDRPAPDGTMVGADQLAAVTAANLHGEFAAVANTHHLLDAAGHSTRA
;
A
#
# COMPACT_ATOMS: atom_id res chain seq x y z
N MET A 1 -42.98 -12.73 43.22
CA MET A 1 -43.25 -12.58 41.77
C MET A 1 -41.95 -12.14 41.12
N SER A 2 -41.24 -13.10 40.52
CA SER A 2 -39.95 -12.89 39.86
C SER A 2 -40.16 -12.53 38.39
N GLN A 3 -39.44 -11.54 37.89
CA GLN A 3 -39.22 -11.31 36.45
C GLN A 3 -37.75 -10.98 36.19
N PRO A 4 -37.24 -11.25 34.97
CA PRO A 4 -36.05 -12.08 34.82
C PRO A 4 -34.76 -11.31 34.48
N SER A 5 -33.67 -11.96 34.89
CA SER A 5 -32.27 -11.74 34.49
C SER A 5 -32.12 -11.56 32.98
N SER A 6 -31.50 -10.44 32.56
CA SER A 6 -31.03 -10.22 31.20
C SER A 6 -29.74 -11.02 30.97
N ARG A 7 -29.80 -11.97 30.04
CA ARG A 7 -28.65 -12.72 29.54
C ARG A 7 -27.62 -11.77 28.91
N PRO A 8 -26.31 -11.96 29.15
CA PRO A 8 -25.27 -11.32 28.35
C PRO A 8 -25.23 -11.96 26.95
N GLN A 9 -25.15 -11.13 25.91
CA GLN A 9 -24.90 -11.54 24.52
C GLN A 9 -23.40 -11.80 24.34
N PRO A 10 -22.96 -12.94 23.75
CA PRO A 10 -21.55 -13.19 23.48
C PRO A 10 -21.15 -12.66 22.09
N GLY A 11 -19.89 -12.19 21.99
CA GLY A 11 -19.13 -12.22 20.75
C GLY A 11 -19.12 -10.92 19.93
N ASN A 12 -18.24 -10.00 20.30
CA ASN A 12 -17.59 -9.14 19.32
C ASN A 12 -16.11 -9.02 19.71
N GLU A 13 -15.42 -10.15 19.61
CA GLU A 13 -13.98 -10.25 19.81
C GLU A 13 -13.30 -9.72 18.53
N HIS A 14 -12.83 -8.48 18.59
CA HIS A 14 -11.75 -8.04 17.71
C HIS A 14 -10.47 -8.73 18.20
N PRO A 15 -9.64 -9.35 17.34
CA PRO A 15 -8.42 -10.00 17.80
C PRO A 15 -7.49 -8.99 18.49
N ASP A 16 -6.99 -9.38 19.67
CA ASP A 16 -6.06 -8.63 20.49
C ASP A 16 -4.81 -8.23 19.69
N VAL A 17 -4.56 -6.93 19.61
CA VAL A 17 -3.34 -6.37 19.01
C VAL A 17 -2.18 -6.56 19.99
N LEU A 18 -1.24 -7.45 19.64
CA LEU A 18 0.03 -7.60 20.33
C LEU A 18 0.97 -6.45 19.94
N HIS A 19 1.10 -5.44 20.81
CA HIS A 19 2.17 -4.46 20.72
C HIS A 19 3.48 -5.04 21.27
N THR A 20 4.45 -5.30 20.40
CA THR A 20 5.86 -5.42 20.81
C THR A 20 6.57 -4.08 20.60
N LEU A 21 6.91 -3.42 21.71
CA LEU A 21 7.90 -2.35 21.73
C LEU A 21 9.30 -2.97 21.63
N GLY A 22 10.11 -2.53 20.68
CA GLY A 22 11.51 -2.93 20.59
C GLY A 22 12.22 -2.35 19.37
N HIS A 23 13.13 -1.41 19.65
CA HIS A 23 14.38 -1.12 18.92
C HIS A 23 14.34 -0.99 17.39
N GLY A 24 14.57 0.26 16.93
CA GLY A 24 14.96 0.66 15.57
C GLY A 24 14.56 -0.32 14.48
N ILE A 25 13.40 -0.07 13.86
CA ILE A 25 12.82 -0.93 12.81
C ILE A 25 13.95 -1.39 11.87
N PRO A 26 14.39 -2.68 11.95
CA PRO A 26 15.22 -3.22 10.90
C PRO A 26 14.41 -3.05 9.62
N ALA A 27 15.06 -2.55 8.56
CA ALA A 27 14.38 -2.40 7.27
C ALA A 27 13.64 -3.71 7.00
N PRO A 28 12.31 -3.70 6.82
CA PRO A 28 11.56 -4.94 6.71
C PRO A 28 12.13 -5.73 5.55
N ASP A 29 12.23 -7.06 5.71
CA ASP A 29 12.59 -7.94 4.62
C ASP A 29 11.62 -7.65 3.47
N LEU A 30 12.16 -7.15 2.36
CA LEU A 30 11.37 -6.95 1.16
C LEU A 30 10.92 -8.32 0.66
N PRO A 31 9.66 -8.44 0.18
CA PRO A 31 9.23 -9.65 -0.52
C PRO A 31 10.11 -9.91 -1.74
N ASP A 32 10.06 -11.14 -2.25
CA ASP A 32 10.73 -11.53 -3.49
C ASP A 32 10.30 -10.59 -4.64
N LEU A 33 11.22 -9.71 -5.05
CA LEU A 33 10.94 -8.65 -6.01
C LEU A 33 10.70 -9.18 -7.42
N ASP A 34 11.22 -10.38 -7.74
CA ASP A 34 11.04 -11.01 -9.06
C ASP A 34 9.60 -11.47 -9.28
N ARG A 35 8.77 -11.50 -8.23
CA ARG A 35 7.35 -11.86 -8.27
C ARG A 35 6.41 -10.67 -8.14
N LEU A 36 6.90 -9.44 -8.27
CA LEU A 36 6.10 -8.22 -8.15
C LEU A 36 6.09 -7.43 -9.46
N ALA A 37 4.96 -6.81 -9.78
CA ALA A 37 4.88 -5.81 -10.84
C ALA A 37 5.17 -4.41 -10.32
N LEU A 38 5.94 -3.61 -11.06
CA LEU A 38 6.02 -2.16 -10.84
C LEU A 38 4.72 -1.50 -11.33
N LEU A 39 4.00 -0.86 -10.42
CA LEU A 39 2.79 -0.10 -10.70
C LEU A 39 3.06 1.40 -10.52
N VAL A 40 3.09 2.13 -11.63
CA VAL A 40 3.19 3.60 -11.62
C VAL A 40 1.79 4.21 -11.71
N VAL A 41 1.36 4.87 -10.65
CA VAL A 41 -0.01 5.36 -10.47
C VAL A 41 -0.19 6.78 -11.02
N ASP A 42 -1.30 6.97 -11.74
CA ASP A 42 -1.76 8.25 -12.34
C ASP A 42 -0.74 8.90 -13.30
N VAL A 43 -0.30 8.09 -14.27
CA VAL A 43 0.53 8.53 -15.39
C VAL A 43 -0.31 9.12 -16.53
N GLN A 44 0.27 10.06 -17.28
CA GLN A 44 -0.41 10.67 -18.43
C GLN A 44 0.14 10.22 -19.79
N ARG A 45 1.45 10.00 -19.92
CA ARG A 45 2.17 9.65 -21.17
C ARG A 45 3.49 8.94 -20.85
N GLY A 46 4.10 8.31 -21.86
CA GLY A 46 5.48 7.82 -21.80
C GLY A 46 5.63 6.36 -21.33
N PHE A 47 4.58 5.56 -21.50
CA PHE A 47 4.53 4.14 -21.06
C PHE A 47 4.01 3.26 -22.22
N ASP A 48 4.48 3.54 -23.43
CA ASP A 48 4.03 2.84 -24.64
C ASP A 48 4.50 1.37 -24.67
N ASP A 49 5.48 1.03 -23.84
CA ASP A 49 6.07 -0.29 -23.61
C ASP A 49 5.55 -0.98 -22.34
N ALA A 50 4.54 -0.42 -21.66
CA ALA A 50 3.98 -1.04 -20.47
C ALA A 50 3.28 -2.36 -20.79
N ASP A 51 3.52 -3.38 -19.96
CA ASP A 51 2.86 -4.69 -20.07
C ASP A 51 1.34 -4.60 -19.82
N LEU A 52 0.91 -3.62 -19.01
CA LEU A 52 -0.49 -3.35 -18.69
C LEU A 52 -0.74 -1.86 -18.49
N LEU A 53 -1.72 -1.32 -19.22
CA LEU A 53 -2.24 0.04 -19.01
C LEU A 53 -3.67 -0.02 -18.45
N ILE A 54 -3.87 0.48 -17.24
CA ILE A 54 -5.16 0.45 -16.54
C ILE A 54 -5.79 1.84 -16.53
N THR A 55 -7.03 1.95 -16.98
CA THR A 55 -7.85 3.15 -16.81
C THR A 55 -8.74 3.02 -15.57
N LYS A 56 -8.70 4.00 -14.66
CA LYS A 56 -9.55 4.04 -13.46
C LYS A 56 -10.36 5.35 -13.38
N HIS A 57 -11.52 5.27 -12.75
CA HIS A 57 -12.38 6.44 -12.45
C HIS A 57 -12.55 6.70 -10.95
N VAL A 58 -11.85 5.92 -10.12
CA VAL A 58 -11.79 6.04 -8.65
C VAL A 58 -10.33 5.95 -8.22
N ASN A 59 -10.04 6.09 -6.92
CA ASN A 59 -8.66 6.17 -6.42
C ASN A 59 -7.85 4.89 -6.65
N SER A 60 -8.44 3.72 -6.37
CA SER A 60 -7.73 2.43 -6.42
C SER A 60 -7.59 1.88 -7.83
N CYS A 61 -6.38 1.47 -8.21
CA CYS A 61 -6.11 0.81 -9.50
C CYS A 61 -6.79 -0.56 -9.63
N PHE A 62 -7.11 -1.23 -8.51
CA PHE A 62 -7.82 -2.52 -8.50
C PHE A 62 -9.27 -2.42 -9.00
N HIS A 63 -9.82 -1.19 -9.07
CA HIS A 63 -11.15 -0.93 -9.62
C HIS A 63 -11.10 -0.42 -11.07
N GLY A 64 -9.91 -0.42 -11.68
CA GLY A 64 -9.71 -0.01 -13.07
C GLY A 64 -10.03 -1.10 -14.09
N LYS A 65 -9.94 -0.74 -15.37
CA LYS A 65 -10.09 -1.64 -16.53
C LYS A 65 -8.90 -1.47 -17.48
N PRO A 66 -8.29 -2.56 -17.97
CA PRO A 66 -8.43 -3.95 -17.52
C PRO A 66 -8.15 -4.14 -16.02
N GLY A 67 -8.63 -5.25 -15.45
CA GLY A 67 -8.61 -5.49 -14.00
C GLY A 67 -7.24 -5.95 -13.50
N LEU A 68 -6.61 -5.16 -12.61
CA LEU A 68 -5.28 -5.43 -12.07
C LEU A 68 -5.19 -6.77 -11.32
N HIS A 69 -6.18 -7.09 -10.47
CA HIS A 69 -6.14 -8.31 -9.65
C HIS A 69 -6.08 -9.59 -10.51
N GLN A 70 -6.92 -9.65 -11.55
CA GLN A 70 -6.94 -10.80 -12.46
C GLN A 70 -5.64 -10.87 -13.26
N TRP A 71 -5.15 -9.73 -13.75
CA TRP A 71 -3.91 -9.71 -14.51
C TRP A 71 -2.71 -10.19 -13.69
N LEU A 72 -2.56 -9.75 -12.44
CA LEU A 72 -1.49 -10.23 -11.55
C LEU A 72 -1.56 -11.75 -11.35
N HIS A 73 -2.77 -12.28 -11.16
CA HIS A 73 -2.98 -13.72 -11.04
C HIS A 73 -2.58 -14.48 -12.32
N ASP A 74 -3.00 -13.98 -13.49
CA ASP A 74 -2.69 -14.58 -14.79
C ASP A 74 -1.19 -14.55 -15.12
N GLN A 75 -0.45 -13.58 -14.57
CA GLN A 75 1.00 -13.47 -14.70
C GLN A 75 1.77 -14.19 -13.58
N GLU A 76 1.08 -14.91 -12.68
CA GLU A 76 1.68 -15.60 -11.53
C GLU A 76 2.47 -14.68 -10.56
N LEU A 77 2.13 -13.39 -10.56
CA LEU A 77 2.70 -12.36 -9.70
C LEU A 77 2.00 -12.36 -8.35
N GLN A 78 2.77 -12.12 -7.30
CA GLN A 78 2.30 -12.15 -5.91
C GLN A 78 1.99 -10.76 -5.35
N GLY A 79 2.28 -9.70 -6.10
CA GLY A 79 2.05 -8.36 -5.63
C GLY A 79 2.58 -7.24 -6.50
N ILE A 80 2.71 -6.06 -5.90
CA ILE A 80 3.01 -4.82 -6.58
C ILE A 80 4.02 -3.95 -5.82
N VAL A 81 4.88 -3.28 -6.57
CA VAL A 81 5.70 -2.16 -6.11
C VAL A 81 5.01 -0.86 -6.57
N ILE A 82 4.66 0.03 -5.65
CA ILE A 82 3.90 1.25 -5.95
C ILE A 82 4.82 2.47 -6.00
N ALA A 83 4.71 3.21 -7.10
CA ALA A 83 5.24 4.56 -7.31
C ALA A 83 4.15 5.45 -7.94
N GLY A 84 4.37 6.76 -8.00
CA GLY A 84 3.48 7.71 -8.68
C GLY A 84 2.75 8.67 -7.74
N ILE A 85 1.59 9.17 -8.16
CA ILE A 85 0.93 10.32 -7.52
C ILE A 85 -0.59 10.09 -7.39
N THR A 86 -1.28 10.61 -6.38
CA THR A 86 -0.76 11.22 -5.15
C THR A 86 -0.57 10.20 -4.03
N THR A 87 0.51 10.36 -3.25
CA THR A 87 0.92 9.49 -2.12
C THR A 87 -0.26 9.07 -1.25
N ASN A 88 -0.97 10.03 -0.65
CA ASN A 88 -2.01 9.78 0.35
C ASN A 88 -3.44 9.62 -0.24
N HIS A 89 -3.58 9.47 -1.56
CA HIS A 89 -4.86 9.14 -2.21
C HIS A 89 -4.74 7.90 -3.07
N CYS A 90 -4.48 8.05 -4.37
CA CYS A 90 -4.51 6.94 -5.31
C CYS A 90 -3.46 5.87 -4.99
N CYS A 91 -2.25 6.28 -4.61
CA CYS A 91 -1.21 5.35 -4.20
C CYS A 91 -1.60 4.60 -2.91
N GLU A 92 -1.91 5.34 -1.82
CA GLU A 92 -2.30 4.74 -0.53
C GLU A 92 -3.55 3.86 -0.62
N THR A 93 -4.58 4.30 -1.35
CA THR A 93 -5.81 3.51 -1.54
C THR A 93 -5.50 2.22 -2.30
N THR A 94 -4.64 2.29 -3.33
CA THR A 94 -4.23 1.10 -4.08
C THR A 94 -3.43 0.15 -3.20
N ALA A 95 -2.53 0.65 -2.36
CA ALA A 95 -1.76 -0.15 -1.41
C ALA A 95 -2.67 -0.91 -0.44
N ARG A 96 -3.60 -0.20 0.22
CA ARG A 96 -4.54 -0.78 1.18
C ARG A 96 -5.43 -1.85 0.54
N VAL A 97 -5.98 -1.56 -0.64
CA VAL A 97 -6.83 -2.52 -1.36
C VAL A 97 -6.02 -3.73 -1.82
N GLY A 98 -4.79 -3.53 -2.31
CA GLY A 98 -3.91 -4.63 -2.71
C GLY A 98 -3.62 -5.59 -1.57
N ALA A 99 -3.19 -5.05 -0.42
CA ALA A 99 -2.94 -5.85 0.77
C ALA A 99 -4.18 -6.60 1.27
N ASN A 100 -5.35 -5.93 1.30
CA ASN A 100 -6.61 -6.57 1.69
C ASN A 100 -7.06 -7.68 0.71
N LEU A 101 -6.61 -7.63 -0.54
CA LEU A 101 -6.81 -8.69 -1.54
C LEU A 101 -5.74 -9.80 -1.45
N GLY A 102 -4.81 -9.72 -0.51
CA GLY A 102 -3.76 -10.72 -0.26
C GLY A 102 -2.47 -10.51 -1.06
N HIS A 103 -2.28 -9.37 -1.71
CA HIS A 103 -1.06 -9.07 -2.46
C HIS A 103 0.06 -8.57 -1.54
N HIS A 104 1.30 -8.93 -1.85
CA HIS A 104 2.46 -8.24 -1.31
C HIS A 104 2.52 -6.82 -1.88
N VAL A 105 2.76 -5.83 -1.02
CA VAL A 105 2.87 -4.43 -1.45
C VAL A 105 4.15 -3.83 -0.95
N VAL A 106 4.95 -3.28 -1.86
CA VAL A 106 6.07 -2.40 -1.55
C VAL A 106 5.69 -0.98 -1.93
N PHE A 107 5.81 -0.04 -1.00
CA PHE A 107 5.45 1.37 -1.25
C PHE A 107 6.72 2.22 -1.25
N VAL A 108 7.10 2.73 -2.42
CA VAL A 108 8.39 3.41 -2.62
C VAL A 108 8.20 4.90 -2.37
N LEU A 109 8.40 5.35 -1.12
CA LEU A 109 7.94 6.65 -0.66
C LEU A 109 8.55 7.82 -1.45
N ASP A 110 9.85 7.75 -1.73
CA ASP A 110 10.60 8.77 -2.49
C ASP A 110 10.31 8.74 -4.00
N ALA A 111 9.64 7.69 -4.48
CA ALA A 111 9.07 7.60 -5.83
C ALA A 111 7.57 7.95 -5.85
N THR A 112 7.04 8.52 -4.76
CA THR A 112 5.70 9.11 -4.73
C THR A 112 5.74 10.61 -4.49
N HIS A 113 4.64 11.30 -4.79
CA HIS A 113 4.51 12.71 -4.50
C HIS A 113 3.12 13.06 -3.95
N THR A 114 3.06 14.11 -3.12
CA THR A 114 1.81 14.72 -2.69
C THR A 114 1.99 16.23 -2.53
N PHE A 115 0.91 16.93 -2.25
CA PHE A 115 0.87 18.38 -2.14
C PHE A 115 0.39 18.78 -0.74
N ASP A 116 0.68 20.01 -0.35
CA ASP A 116 0.09 20.58 0.86
C ASP A 116 -1.44 20.54 0.76
N ARG A 117 -2.13 20.18 1.86
CA ARG A 117 -3.60 20.15 1.88
C ARG A 117 -4.18 20.83 3.12
N PRO A 118 -5.29 21.56 2.97
CA PRO A 118 -6.01 22.08 4.13
C PRO A 118 -6.68 20.92 4.89
N ALA A 119 -6.49 20.91 6.20
CA ALA A 119 -7.22 20.08 7.14
C ALA A 119 -8.66 20.64 7.32
N PRO A 120 -9.58 19.86 7.93
CA PRO A 120 -10.97 20.30 8.13
C PRO A 120 -11.15 21.59 8.94
N ASP A 121 -10.17 21.93 9.79
CA ASP A 121 -10.12 23.17 10.57
C ASP A 121 -9.51 24.36 9.81
N GLY A 122 -9.09 24.14 8.55
CA GLY A 122 -8.44 25.14 7.71
C GLY A 122 -6.91 25.21 7.86
N THR A 123 -6.32 24.46 8.79
CA THR A 123 -4.86 24.40 8.96
C THR A 123 -4.22 23.72 7.75
N MET A 124 -3.13 24.28 7.22
CA MET A 124 -2.39 23.62 6.15
C MET A 124 -1.48 22.52 6.68
N VAL A 125 -1.66 21.30 6.16
CA VAL A 125 -0.74 20.18 6.37
C VAL A 125 0.22 20.12 5.19
N GLY A 126 1.51 20.19 5.48
CA GLY A 126 2.56 20.14 4.46
C GLY A 126 2.69 18.78 3.79
N ALA A 127 3.13 18.77 2.53
CA ALA A 127 3.31 17.57 1.72
C ALA A 127 4.23 16.53 2.39
N ASP A 128 5.35 16.97 2.96
CA ASP A 128 6.31 16.08 3.65
C ASP A 128 5.67 15.42 4.87
N GLN A 129 4.86 16.17 5.63
CA GLN A 129 4.13 15.62 6.77
C GLN A 129 3.06 14.61 6.31
N LEU A 130 2.33 14.91 5.24
CA LEU A 130 1.37 13.97 4.65
C LEU A 130 2.06 12.69 4.18
N ALA A 131 3.18 12.79 3.48
CA ALA A 131 3.96 11.65 3.03
C ALA A 131 4.46 10.79 4.20
N ALA A 132 5.01 11.42 5.24
CA ALA A 132 5.48 10.72 6.45
C ALA A 132 4.34 10.01 7.19
N VAL A 133 3.16 10.64 7.33
CA VAL A 133 1.99 10.02 7.95
C VAL A 133 1.46 8.86 7.11
N THR A 134 1.37 9.01 5.79
CA THR A 134 0.97 7.90 4.91
C THR A 134 1.95 6.73 5.01
N ALA A 135 3.26 7.00 5.05
CA ALA A 135 4.27 5.95 5.27
C ALA A 135 4.04 5.23 6.61
N ALA A 136 3.86 5.96 7.70
CA ALA A 136 3.59 5.39 9.02
C ALA A 136 2.31 4.54 9.05
N ASN A 137 1.25 4.98 8.35
CA ASN A 137 -0.01 4.25 8.28
C ASN A 137 0.05 2.98 7.43
N LEU A 138 0.95 2.92 6.44
CA LEU A 138 1.08 1.78 5.53
C LEU A 138 2.07 0.74 6.04
N HIS A 139 3.16 1.19 6.65
CA HIS A 139 4.29 0.33 6.98
C HIS A 139 3.93 -0.77 7.98
N GLY A 140 4.16 -2.03 7.61
CA GLY A 140 3.95 -3.19 8.46
C GLY A 140 2.50 -3.68 8.56
N GLU A 141 1.52 -2.89 8.08
CA GLU A 141 0.11 -3.30 8.03
C GLU A 141 -0.37 -3.54 6.59
N PHE A 142 -0.09 -2.60 5.68
CA PHE A 142 -0.55 -2.66 4.29
C PHE A 142 0.59 -2.77 3.29
N ALA A 143 1.80 -2.34 3.63
CA ALA A 143 2.94 -2.39 2.74
C ALA A 143 4.27 -2.44 3.50
N ALA A 144 5.31 -2.97 2.84
CA ALA A 144 6.68 -2.62 3.19
C ALA A 144 7.00 -1.26 2.58
N VAL A 145 7.15 -0.22 3.40
CA VAL A 145 7.57 1.11 2.93
C VAL A 145 9.09 1.13 2.77
N ALA A 146 9.57 1.51 1.59
CA ALA A 146 10.99 1.58 1.26
C ALA A 146 11.31 2.87 0.48
N ASN A 147 12.60 3.13 0.28
CA ASN A 147 13.07 4.12 -0.68
C ASN A 147 13.67 3.42 -1.92
N THR A 148 13.86 4.18 -2.99
CA THR A 148 14.31 3.66 -4.28
C THR A 148 15.70 3.02 -4.17
N HIS A 149 16.60 3.59 -3.37
CA HIS A 149 17.94 3.04 -3.15
C HIS A 149 17.87 1.63 -2.54
N HIS A 150 17.10 1.45 -1.45
CA HIS A 150 16.95 0.16 -0.80
C HIS A 150 16.31 -0.88 -1.73
N LEU A 151 15.31 -0.47 -2.53
CA LEU A 151 14.68 -1.34 -3.51
C LEU A 151 15.66 -1.82 -4.59
N LEU A 152 16.49 -0.91 -5.13
CA LEU A 152 17.48 -1.23 -6.15
C LEU A 152 18.61 -2.11 -5.61
N ASP A 153 19.06 -1.85 -4.38
CA ASP A 153 20.01 -2.72 -3.70
C ASP A 153 19.43 -4.14 -3.62
N ALA A 154 18.21 -4.31 -3.11
CA ALA A 154 17.56 -5.62 -3.01
C ALA A 154 17.40 -6.32 -4.38
N ALA A 155 16.98 -5.59 -5.41
CA ALA A 155 16.83 -6.13 -6.77
C ALA A 155 18.17 -6.60 -7.37
N GLY A 156 19.25 -5.87 -7.11
CA GLY A 156 20.61 -6.25 -7.55
C GLY A 156 21.14 -7.54 -6.91
N HIS A 157 20.57 -7.95 -5.77
CA HIS A 157 20.87 -9.24 -5.15
C HIS A 157 19.98 -10.38 -5.68
N SER A 158 18.81 -10.09 -6.26
CA SER A 158 17.87 -11.09 -6.80
C SER A 158 18.34 -11.69 -8.13
N THR A 159 19.06 -10.94 -8.95
CA THR A 159 19.53 -11.36 -10.30
C THR A 159 20.65 -12.43 -10.30
N ARG A 160 20.88 -13.16 -9.19
CA ARG A 160 22.00 -14.11 -9.03
C ARG A 160 21.61 -15.52 -8.53
N ALA A 161 20.33 -15.88 -8.49
CA ALA A 161 19.91 -17.24 -8.14
C ALA A 161 19.50 -18.08 -9.37
#